data_AF-A0A7J9HE71-F1
#
_entry.id   AF-A0A7J9HE71-F1
#
_cell.length_a   1.000
_cell.length_b   1.000
_cell.length_c   1.000
_cell.angle_alpha   90.00
_cell.angle_beta   90.00
_cell.angle_gamma   90.00
#
_symmetry.space_group_name_H-M   'P 1'
#
loop_
_entity.id
_entity.type
_entity.pdbx_description
1 polymer ?
#
loop_
_entity_poly.entity_id
_entity_poly.type
_entity_poly.pdbx_seq_one_letter_code
_entity_poly.pdbx_strand_id
1 'polypeptide(L)'
;MLQKWEEKRGGRNEFELEVNKELHDLSADVISRTAFGSSFEEGKRIFMLQEQQMELFIMAARSIYIPGFRARWRLEKETRESVRALIRSNSKRGENPSSLLSLLMSSYKNRDDKEERLEEEEIINECKTFYSAGKETAANALSWALLLLALNPEWQDKARDEVVSMVINETLRLYSPGVSLIKEALKDVKVGRLNVPAGTQLYLSLSAVHRDIDIWGRRC
;
A
#
# COMPACT_ATOMS: atom_id res chain seq x y z
N MET A 1 5.89 -2.15 18.57
CA MET A 1 7.03 -2.78 17.87
C MET A 1 8.30 -2.68 18.69
N LEU A 2 8.84 -1.47 18.93
CA LEU A 2 10.12 -1.28 19.64
C LEU A 2 10.21 -1.98 21.01
N GLN A 3 9.14 -1.95 21.81
CA GLN A 3 9.11 -2.68 23.08
C GLN A 3 9.26 -4.20 22.91
N LYS A 4 8.62 -4.79 21.89
CA LYS A 4 8.78 -6.21 21.54
C LYS A 4 10.22 -6.53 21.11
N TRP A 5 10.86 -5.59 20.41
CA TRP A 5 12.26 -5.74 20.01
C TRP A 5 13.18 -5.70 21.21
N GLU A 6 12.93 -4.82 22.19
CA GLU A 6 13.72 -4.73 23.42
C GLU A 6 13.55 -5.98 24.30
N GLU A 7 12.33 -6.50 24.41
CA GLU A 7 12.04 -7.78 25.07
C GLU A 7 12.80 -8.94 24.39
N LYS A 8 12.76 -9.01 23.05
CA LYS A 8 13.48 -10.04 22.29
C LYS A 8 14.99 -9.90 22.40
N ARG A 9 15.51 -8.67 22.44
CA ARG A 9 16.93 -8.35 22.67
C ARG A 9 17.37 -8.88 24.02
N GLY A 10 16.55 -8.75 25.07
CA GLY A 10 16.79 -9.35 26.38
C GLY A 10 18.09 -8.85 27.02
N GLY A 11 18.41 -7.56 26.86
CA GLY A 11 19.61 -6.94 27.41
C GLY A 11 20.94 -7.27 26.69
N ARG A 12 20.92 -8.06 25.61
CA ARG A 12 22.12 -8.32 24.79
C ARG A 12 22.60 -7.05 24.08
N ASN A 13 23.88 -6.96 23.70
CA ASN A 13 24.37 -5.81 22.93
C ASN A 13 23.86 -5.82 21.47
N GLU A 14 23.59 -6.99 20.92
CA GLU A 14 23.13 -7.20 19.55
C GLU A 14 22.16 -8.39 19.47
N PHE A 15 21.31 -8.40 18.45
CA PHE A 15 20.42 -9.53 18.13
C PHE A 15 20.00 -9.46 16.66
N GLU A 16 19.59 -10.60 16.10
CA GLU A 16 19.11 -10.70 14.71
C GLU A 16 17.59 -10.59 14.62
N LEU A 17 17.12 -9.96 13.55
CA LEU A 17 15.70 -9.71 13.32
C LEU A 17 15.35 -9.77 11.83
N GLU A 18 14.24 -10.43 11.51
CA GLU A 18 13.62 -10.38 10.19
C GLU A 18 12.80 -9.08 10.05
N VAL A 19 13.47 -8.02 9.60
CA VAL A 19 12.91 -6.65 9.59
C VAL A 19 11.71 -6.51 8.64
N ASN A 20 11.75 -7.18 7.48
CA ASN A 20 10.67 -7.08 6.49
C ASN A 20 9.31 -7.48 7.10
N LYS A 21 9.26 -8.63 7.77
CA LYS A 21 8.05 -9.12 8.44
C LYS A 21 7.53 -8.15 9.51
N GLU A 22 8.42 -7.66 10.36
CA GLU A 22 8.08 -6.72 11.44
C GLU A 22 7.50 -5.41 10.90
N LEU A 23 8.02 -4.91 9.78
CA LEU A 23 7.50 -3.71 9.13
C LEU A 23 6.16 -3.94 8.42
N HIS A 24 5.90 -5.13 7.90
CA HIS A 24 4.57 -5.48 7.38
C HIS A 24 3.53 -5.53 8.49
N ASP A 25 3.88 -6.09 9.65
CA ASP A 25 3.02 -6.09 10.83
C ASP A 25 2.79 -4.66 11.37
N LEU A 26 3.83 -3.82 11.39
CA LEU A 26 3.72 -2.42 11.78
C LEU A 26 2.79 -1.64 10.83
N SER A 27 3.03 -1.69 9.52
CA SER A 27 2.22 -0.97 8.54
C SER A 27 0.77 -1.41 8.57
N ALA A 28 0.52 -2.71 8.75
CA ALA A 28 -0.82 -3.27 8.93
C ALA A 28 -1.52 -2.74 10.19
N ASP A 29 -0.83 -2.67 11.33
CA ASP A 29 -1.40 -2.12 12.57
C ASP A 29 -1.69 -0.62 12.45
N VAL A 30 -0.76 0.14 11.82
CA VAL A 30 -0.94 1.58 11.59
C VAL A 30 -2.17 1.84 10.74
N ILE A 31 -2.33 1.19 9.58
CA ILE A 31 -3.49 1.44 8.70
C ILE A 31 -4.80 1.00 9.35
N SER A 32 -4.84 -0.16 10.03
CA SER A 32 -6.03 -0.63 10.75
C SER A 32 -6.51 0.39 11.80
N ARG A 33 -5.58 0.95 12.59
CA ARG A 33 -5.94 1.91 13.65
C ARG A 33 -6.32 3.27 13.09
N THR A 34 -5.52 3.79 12.17
CA THR A 34 -5.63 5.18 11.69
C THR A 34 -6.76 5.36 10.67
N ALA A 35 -6.87 4.46 9.69
CA ALA A 35 -7.91 4.57 8.67
C ALA A 35 -9.23 3.92 9.10
N PHE A 36 -9.18 2.81 9.82
CA PHE A 36 -10.39 2.00 10.08
C PHE A 36 -10.88 2.03 11.52
N GLY A 37 -10.13 2.66 12.44
CA GLY A 37 -10.46 2.66 13.87
C GLY A 37 -10.48 1.26 14.49
N SER A 38 -9.92 0.27 13.81
CA SER A 38 -9.91 -1.13 14.21
C SER A 38 -8.55 -1.53 14.77
N SER A 39 -8.49 -2.64 15.49
CA SER A 39 -7.21 -3.25 15.88
C SER A 39 -6.57 -3.99 14.70
N PHE A 40 -5.25 -4.18 14.73
CA PHE A 40 -4.54 -5.06 13.80
C PHE A 40 -5.17 -6.45 13.71
N GLU A 41 -5.58 -7.03 14.85
CA GLU A 41 -6.17 -8.38 14.87
C GLU A 41 -7.49 -8.47 14.08
N GLU A 42 -8.28 -7.39 14.06
CA GLU A 42 -9.51 -7.32 13.24
C GLU A 42 -9.19 -7.24 11.74
N GLY A 43 -8.11 -6.55 11.36
CA GLY A 43 -7.66 -6.41 9.97
C GLY A 43 -6.85 -7.60 9.43
N LYS A 44 -6.28 -8.43 10.32
CA LYS A 44 -5.35 -9.52 9.97
C LYS A 44 -5.88 -10.48 8.93
N ARG A 45 -7.16 -10.86 9.02
CA ARG A 45 -7.80 -11.75 8.04
C ARG A 45 -7.88 -11.11 6.65
N ILE A 46 -8.15 -9.81 6.57
CA ILE A 46 -8.23 -9.05 5.32
C ILE A 46 -6.86 -9.05 4.64
N PHE A 47 -5.79 -8.73 5.37
CA PHE A 47 -4.44 -8.73 4.82
C PHE A 47 -4.01 -10.08 4.26
N MET A 48 -4.21 -11.17 5.02
CA MET A 48 -3.87 -12.51 4.55
C MET A 48 -4.60 -12.89 3.26
N LEU A 49 -5.88 -12.56 3.16
CA LEU A 49 -6.68 -12.85 1.97
C LEU A 49 -6.24 -12.01 0.77
N GLN A 50 -5.85 -10.75 1.00
CA GLN A 50 -5.34 -9.86 -0.05
C GLN A 50 -3.97 -10.29 -0.56
N GLU A 51 -3.07 -10.76 0.30
CA GLU A 51 -1.78 -11.34 -0.12
C GLU A 51 -2.00 -12.55 -1.04
N GLN A 52 -2.89 -13.48 -0.65
CA GLN A 52 -3.25 -14.63 -1.49
C GLN A 52 -3.90 -14.21 -2.83
N GLN A 53 -4.73 -13.16 -2.82
CA GLN A 53 -5.27 -12.61 -4.07
C GLN A 53 -4.18 -12.02 -4.97
N MET A 54 -3.20 -11.32 -4.40
CA MET A 54 -2.09 -10.74 -5.15
C MET A 54 -1.22 -11.82 -5.80
N GLU A 55 -0.93 -12.91 -5.10
CA GLU A 55 -0.20 -14.06 -5.66
C GLU A 55 -0.93 -14.66 -6.87
N LEU A 56 -2.24 -14.90 -6.74
CA LEU A 56 -3.08 -15.37 -7.84
C LEU A 56 -3.13 -14.38 -9.00
N PHE A 57 -3.17 -13.08 -8.70
CA PHE A 57 -3.14 -12.03 -9.72
C PHE A 57 -1.81 -12.03 -10.49
N ILE A 58 -0.67 -12.11 -9.81
CA ILE A 58 0.65 -12.17 -10.45
C ILE A 58 0.79 -13.41 -11.32
N MET A 59 0.35 -14.57 -10.82
CA MET A 59 0.34 -15.81 -11.61
C MET A 59 -0.53 -15.69 -12.87
N ALA A 60 -1.73 -15.10 -12.74
CA ALA A 60 -2.63 -14.89 -13.88
C ALA A 60 -2.07 -13.86 -14.87
N ALA A 61 -1.48 -12.76 -14.41
CA ALA A 61 -0.90 -11.73 -15.28
C ALA A 61 0.31 -12.23 -16.08
N ARG A 62 1.01 -13.27 -15.58
CA ARG A 62 2.16 -13.90 -16.24
C ARG A 62 1.80 -15.10 -17.10
N SER A 63 0.53 -15.49 -17.19
CA SER A 63 0.10 -16.68 -17.91
C SER A 63 -1.08 -16.40 -18.84
N ILE A 64 -1.09 -17.04 -20.01
CA ILE A 64 -2.17 -16.90 -21.01
C ILE A 64 -3.43 -17.69 -20.57
N TYR A 65 -3.30 -18.67 -19.68
CA TYR A 65 -4.42 -19.43 -19.12
C TYR A 65 -4.02 -20.22 -17.86
N ILE A 66 -4.76 -20.08 -16.74
CA ILE A 66 -4.62 -20.95 -15.56
C ILE A 66 -6.00 -21.40 -15.05
N PRO A 67 -6.26 -22.71 -14.92
CA PRO A 67 -7.38 -23.24 -14.16
C PRO A 67 -7.26 -22.86 -12.67
N GLY A 68 -7.98 -21.82 -12.22
CA GLY A 68 -7.87 -21.32 -10.83
C GLY A 68 -8.92 -20.30 -10.38
N PHE A 69 -9.83 -19.88 -11.28
CA PHE A 69 -10.83 -18.84 -11.01
C PHE A 69 -11.70 -19.14 -9.77
N ARG A 70 -12.03 -20.40 -9.49
CA ARG A 70 -12.82 -20.78 -8.30
C ARG A 70 -12.15 -20.38 -6.98
N ALA A 71 -10.82 -20.50 -6.87
CA ALA A 71 -10.08 -20.09 -5.68
C ALA A 71 -10.09 -18.56 -5.54
N ARG A 72 -9.86 -17.83 -6.64
CA ARG A 72 -9.94 -16.35 -6.68
C ARG A 72 -11.33 -15.84 -6.25
N TRP A 73 -12.41 -16.44 -6.77
CA TRP A 73 -13.79 -16.08 -6.38
C TRP A 73 -14.08 -16.37 -4.90
N ARG A 74 -13.54 -17.48 -4.36
CA ARG A 74 -13.67 -17.80 -2.93
C ARG A 74 -12.98 -16.76 -2.06
N LEU A 75 -11.72 -16.43 -2.36
CA LEU A 75 -10.96 -15.42 -1.62
C LEU A 75 -11.64 -14.05 -1.69
N GLU A 76 -12.14 -13.66 -2.86
CA GLU A 76 -12.89 -12.41 -3.03
C GLU A 76 -14.14 -12.36 -2.14
N LYS A 77 -14.89 -13.47 -2.09
CA LYS A 77 -16.05 -13.58 -1.21
C LYS A 77 -15.67 -13.47 0.27
N GLU A 78 -14.62 -14.17 0.70
CA GLU A 78 -14.15 -14.14 2.10
C GLU A 78 -13.59 -12.77 2.50
N THR A 79 -12.87 -12.08 1.61
CA THR A 79 -12.38 -10.73 1.84
C THR A 79 -13.55 -9.78 2.04
N ARG A 80 -14.56 -9.87 1.16
CA ARG A 80 -15.78 -9.07 1.26
C ARG A 80 -16.53 -9.31 2.57
N GLU A 81 -16.68 -10.56 2.99
CA GLU A 81 -17.33 -10.90 4.27
C GLU A 81 -16.54 -10.36 5.47
N SER A 82 -15.22 -10.42 5.43
CA SER A 82 -14.33 -9.87 6.47
C SER A 82 -14.44 -8.34 6.57
N VAL A 83 -14.44 -7.64 5.43
CA VAL A 83 -14.63 -6.18 5.40
C VAL A 83 -16.00 -5.79 5.92
N ARG A 84 -17.07 -6.50 5.55
CA ARG A 84 -18.42 -6.25 6.11
C ARG A 84 -18.48 -6.46 7.61
N ALA A 85 -17.82 -7.50 8.13
CA ALA A 85 -17.76 -7.72 9.57
C ALA A 85 -17.06 -6.56 10.29
N LEU A 86 -16.00 -6.02 9.69
CA LEU A 86 -15.29 -4.85 10.19
C LEU A 86 -16.18 -3.60 10.19
N ILE A 87 -16.88 -3.32 9.09
CA ILE A 87 -17.82 -2.19 8.99
C ILE A 87 -18.88 -2.28 10.11
N ARG A 88 -19.50 -3.45 10.27
CA ARG A 88 -20.51 -3.69 11.33
C ARG A 88 -19.94 -3.54 12.74
N SER A 89 -18.70 -3.96 12.97
CA SER A 89 -18.02 -3.81 14.26
C SER A 89 -17.80 -2.33 14.59
N ASN A 90 -17.37 -1.55 13.60
CA ASN A 90 -17.14 -0.11 13.76
C ASN A 90 -18.45 0.62 14.08
N SER A 91 -19.54 0.38 13.33
CA SER A 91 -20.84 1.01 13.61
C SER A 91 -21.39 0.75 15.02
N LYS A 92 -21.01 -0.38 15.65
CA LYS A 92 -21.43 -0.73 17.01
C LYS A 92 -20.63 -0.04 18.11
N ARG A 93 -19.41 0.42 17.84
CA ARG A 93 -18.51 1.02 18.85
C ARG A 93 -18.79 2.51 19.10
N GLY A 94 -19.76 3.09 18.40
CA GLY A 94 -19.90 4.54 18.28
C GLY A 94 -18.87 5.06 17.28
N GLU A 95 -19.31 5.92 16.37
CA GLU A 95 -18.46 6.44 15.30
C GLU A 95 -17.23 7.13 15.91
N ASN A 96 -16.02 6.70 15.56
CA ASN A 96 -14.86 7.57 15.68
C ASN A 96 -14.94 8.54 14.50
N PRO A 97 -15.42 9.79 14.68
CA PRO A 97 -15.86 10.63 13.57
C PRO A 97 -14.72 10.99 12.60
N SER A 98 -13.47 10.78 13.01
CA SER A 98 -12.27 11.10 12.23
C SER A 98 -11.65 9.92 11.48
N SER A 99 -12.21 8.70 11.55
CA SER A 99 -11.65 7.56 10.80
C SER A 99 -12.05 7.64 9.32
N LEU A 100 -11.17 7.18 8.41
CA LEU A 100 -11.46 7.10 6.98
C LEU A 100 -12.72 6.26 6.71
N LEU A 101 -12.90 5.16 7.45
CA LEU A 101 -14.10 4.34 7.34
C LEU A 101 -15.37 5.13 7.71
N SER A 102 -15.34 5.89 8.79
CA SER A 102 -16.47 6.75 9.18
C SER A 102 -16.76 7.81 8.12
N LEU A 103 -15.73 8.38 7.48
CA LEU A 103 -15.89 9.32 6.36
C LEU A 103 -16.54 8.65 5.14
N LEU A 104 -16.11 7.44 4.77
CA LEU A 104 -16.70 6.68 3.66
C LEU A 104 -18.17 6.31 3.92
N MET A 105 -18.55 6.13 5.19
CA MET A 105 -19.93 5.82 5.58
C MET A 105 -20.81 7.06 5.73
N SER A 106 -20.21 8.25 5.83
CA SER A 106 -20.92 9.52 5.98
C SER A 106 -21.56 9.97 4.66
N SER A 107 -22.59 10.81 4.75
CA SER A 107 -23.12 11.49 3.58
C SER A 107 -22.19 12.61 3.11
N TYR A 108 -22.18 12.84 1.80
CA TYR A 108 -21.50 13.96 1.18
C TYR A 108 -22.47 14.75 0.29
N LYS A 109 -22.11 15.99 -0.02
CA LYS A 109 -22.85 16.81 -0.97
C LYS A 109 -22.26 16.69 -2.37
N ASN A 110 -23.10 16.37 -3.34
CA ASN A 110 -22.70 16.35 -4.74
C ASN A 110 -22.65 17.78 -5.34
N ARG A 111 -22.34 17.90 -6.63
CA ARG A 111 -22.25 19.20 -7.33
C ARG A 111 -23.55 20.00 -7.36
N ASP A 112 -24.69 19.35 -7.15
CA ASP A 112 -26.03 19.95 -7.13
C ASP A 112 -26.53 20.20 -5.69
N ASP A 113 -25.62 20.21 -4.70
CA ASP A 113 -25.95 20.34 -3.26
C ASP A 113 -26.85 19.22 -2.71
N LYS A 114 -27.04 18.13 -3.46
CA LYS A 114 -27.82 16.98 -3.00
C LYS A 114 -26.97 16.09 -2.11
N GLU A 115 -27.59 15.64 -1.03
CA GLU A 115 -26.97 14.71 -0.09
C GLU A 115 -27.00 13.28 -0.66
N GLU A 116 -25.82 12.71 -0.84
CA GLU A 116 -25.61 11.35 -1.34
C GLU A 116 -24.77 10.54 -0.35
N ARG A 117 -24.80 9.21 -0.51
CA ARG A 117 -24.00 8.26 0.27
C ARG A 117 -23.42 7.23 -0.68
N LEU A 118 -22.22 6.76 -0.38
CA LEU A 118 -21.64 5.62 -1.08
C LEU A 118 -22.48 4.36 -0.83
N GLU A 119 -22.62 3.53 -1.85
CA GLU A 119 -23.24 2.22 -1.71
C GLU A 119 -22.36 1.29 -0.86
N GLU A 120 -22.97 0.29 -0.20
CA GLU A 120 -22.23 -0.65 0.65
C GLU A 120 -21.08 -1.33 -0.12
N GLU A 121 -21.31 -1.72 -1.37
CA GLU A 121 -20.28 -2.36 -2.21
C GLU A 121 -19.16 -1.39 -2.60
N GLU A 122 -19.45 -0.10 -2.80
CA GLU A 122 -18.42 0.92 -3.04
C GLU A 122 -17.54 1.09 -1.80
N ILE A 123 -18.14 1.19 -0.61
CA ILE A 123 -17.40 1.30 0.65
C ILE A 123 -16.49 0.08 0.86
N ILE A 124 -17.00 -1.12 0.62
CA ILE A 124 -16.21 -2.36 0.71
C ILE A 124 -15.02 -2.32 -0.25
N ASN A 125 -15.24 -1.90 -1.48
CA ASN A 125 -14.20 -1.83 -2.50
C ASN A 125 -13.11 -0.82 -2.11
N GLU A 126 -13.49 0.36 -1.62
CA GLU A 126 -12.54 1.35 -1.11
C GLU A 126 -11.76 0.82 0.09
N CYS A 127 -12.43 0.17 1.05
CA CYS A 127 -11.76 -0.44 2.21
C CYS A 127 -10.67 -1.43 1.76
N LYS A 128 -10.99 -2.31 0.80
CA LYS A 128 -10.01 -3.25 0.23
C LYS A 128 -8.83 -2.51 -0.40
N THR A 129 -9.09 -1.48 -1.19
CA THR A 129 -8.05 -0.68 -1.84
C THR A 129 -7.10 -0.08 -0.82
N PHE A 130 -7.62 0.58 0.22
CA PHE A 130 -6.80 1.20 1.28
C PHE A 130 -6.01 0.19 2.11
N TYR A 131 -6.62 -0.95 2.46
CA TYR A 131 -5.91 -2.02 3.19
C TYR A 131 -4.71 -2.56 2.40
N SER A 132 -4.89 -2.81 1.11
CA SER A 132 -3.83 -3.34 0.26
C SER A 132 -2.74 -2.29 0.01
N ALA A 133 -3.12 -1.12 -0.51
CA ALA A 133 -2.18 -0.08 -0.91
C ALA A 133 -1.39 0.48 0.29
N GLY A 134 -2.05 0.67 1.44
CA GLY A 134 -1.46 1.28 2.62
C GLY A 134 -0.48 0.38 3.38
N LYS A 135 -0.69 -0.94 3.37
CA LYS A 135 0.21 -1.88 4.07
C LYS A 135 1.47 -2.15 3.26
N GLU A 136 1.30 -2.68 2.04
CA GLU A 136 2.38 -3.32 1.29
C GLU A 136 3.44 -2.32 0.83
N THR A 137 3.00 -1.17 0.33
CA THR A 137 3.92 -0.16 -0.20
C THR A 137 4.74 0.49 0.90
N ALA A 138 4.11 0.83 2.04
CA ALA A 138 4.77 1.43 3.18
C ALA A 138 5.79 0.47 3.82
N ALA A 139 5.42 -0.80 4.02
CA ALA A 139 6.30 -1.81 4.60
C ALA A 139 7.53 -2.08 3.73
N ASN A 140 7.35 -2.17 2.41
CA ASN A 140 8.46 -2.35 1.48
C ASN A 140 9.38 -1.11 1.42
N ALA A 141 8.82 0.10 1.41
CA ALA A 141 9.61 1.33 1.46
C ALA A 141 10.45 1.42 2.74
N LEU A 142 9.85 1.14 3.90
CA LEU A 142 10.57 1.12 5.19
C LEU A 142 11.65 0.03 5.24
N SER A 143 11.40 -1.13 4.62
CA SER A 143 12.37 -2.23 4.57
C SER A 143 13.61 -1.84 3.79
N TRP A 144 13.44 -1.23 2.61
CA TRP A 144 14.55 -0.70 1.83
C TRP A 144 15.25 0.46 2.52
N ALA A 145 14.52 1.34 3.21
CA ALA A 145 15.12 2.44 3.96
C ALA A 145 16.03 1.94 5.08
N LEU A 146 15.58 0.95 5.85
CA LEU A 146 16.41 0.34 6.91
C LEU A 146 17.62 -0.37 6.33
N LEU A 147 17.48 -1.08 5.21
CA LEU A 147 18.62 -1.71 4.54
C LEU A 147 19.63 -0.67 4.05
N LEU A 148 19.17 0.41 3.42
CA LEU A 148 20.05 1.49 2.95
C LEU A 148 20.77 2.19 4.11
N LEU A 149 20.09 2.44 5.23
CA LEU A 149 20.70 2.99 6.43
C LEU A 149 21.74 2.04 7.05
N ALA A 150 21.49 0.73 7.03
CA ALA A 150 22.44 -0.27 7.52
C ALA A 150 23.69 -0.37 6.63
N LEU A 151 23.54 -0.18 5.32
CA LEU A 151 24.66 -0.21 4.36
C LEU A 151 25.43 1.12 4.27
N ASN A 152 24.86 2.23 4.76
CA ASN A 152 25.46 3.57 4.69
C ASN A 152 25.45 4.26 6.06
N PRO A 153 26.44 3.98 6.95
CA PRO A 153 26.48 4.55 8.30
C PRO A 153 26.46 6.08 8.35
N GLU A 154 27.10 6.74 7.38
CA GLU A 154 27.05 8.20 7.19
C GLU A 154 25.62 8.74 6.96
N TRP A 155 24.75 7.97 6.31
CA TRP A 155 23.35 8.33 6.13
C TRP A 155 22.59 8.14 7.44
N GLN A 156 22.96 7.15 8.24
CA GLN A 156 22.38 6.91 9.56
C GLN A 156 22.65 8.05 10.53
N ASP A 157 23.87 8.60 10.51
CA ASP A 157 24.22 9.75 11.35
C ASP A 157 23.50 11.02 10.89
N LYS A 158 23.45 11.28 9.58
CA LYS A 158 22.66 12.40 9.02
C LYS A 158 21.17 12.27 9.30
N ALA A 159 20.61 11.05 9.25
CA ALA A 159 19.21 10.81 9.56
C ALA A 159 18.88 11.08 11.03
N ARG A 160 19.84 10.82 11.95
CA ARG A 160 19.71 11.19 13.36
C ARG A 160 19.70 12.70 13.57
N ASP A 161 20.40 13.44 12.72
CA ASP A 161 20.37 14.92 12.66
C ASP A 161 19.12 15.46 11.91
N GLU A 162 18.00 14.73 11.96
CA GLU A 162 16.67 15.05 11.41
C GLU A 162 16.51 15.05 9.88
N VAL A 163 17.45 14.48 9.12
CA VAL A 163 17.36 14.41 7.65
C VAL A 163 16.59 13.17 7.15
N VAL A 164 15.55 12.76 7.87
CA VAL A 164 14.77 11.54 7.58
C VAL A 164 14.05 11.62 6.22
N SER A 165 13.57 12.81 5.85
CA SER A 165 12.84 13.02 4.59
C SER A 165 13.72 12.75 3.36
N MET A 166 15.01 13.12 3.37
CA MET A 166 15.89 12.85 2.22
C MET A 166 16.16 11.36 2.08
N VAL A 167 16.36 10.64 3.18
CA VAL A 167 16.56 9.19 3.14
C VAL A 167 15.32 8.48 2.59
N ILE A 168 14.12 8.88 3.00
CA ILE A 168 12.87 8.32 2.47
C ILE A 168 12.74 8.60 0.98
N ASN A 169 12.94 9.85 0.55
CA ASN A 169 12.84 10.22 -0.86
C ASN A 169 13.85 9.46 -1.73
N GLU A 170 15.09 9.32 -1.25
CA GLU A 170 16.12 8.59 -1.97
C GLU A 170 15.84 7.08 -2.00
N THR A 171 15.29 6.54 -0.92
CA THR A 171 14.81 5.15 -0.89
C THR A 171 13.71 4.93 -1.92
N LEU A 172 12.71 5.82 -2.00
CA LEU A 172 11.60 5.72 -2.96
C LEU A 172 12.08 5.93 -4.40
N ARG A 173 13.13 6.74 -4.61
CA ARG A 173 13.79 6.86 -5.91
C ARG A 173 14.44 5.54 -6.30
N LEU A 174 15.34 5.01 -5.48
CA LEU A 174 16.14 3.82 -5.76
C LEU A 174 15.32 2.52 -5.80
N TYR A 175 14.35 2.40 -4.90
CA TYR A 175 13.55 1.19 -4.63
C TYR A 175 12.07 1.55 -4.46
N SER A 176 11.48 2.20 -5.47
CA SER A 176 10.03 2.48 -5.49
C SER A 176 9.21 1.19 -5.36
N PRO A 177 8.32 1.06 -4.37
CA PRO A 177 7.39 -0.07 -4.30
C PRO A 177 6.46 -0.13 -5.53
N GLY A 178 6.08 1.04 -6.05
CA GLY A 178 5.36 1.15 -7.33
C GLY A 178 6.35 1.15 -8.49
N VAL A 179 6.46 0.04 -9.21
CA VAL A 179 7.46 -0.09 -10.29
C VAL A 179 7.04 0.60 -11.59
N SER A 180 5.73 0.75 -11.84
CA SER A 180 5.22 1.32 -13.09
C SER A 180 3.80 1.87 -12.95
N LEU A 181 3.45 2.81 -13.84
CA LEU A 181 2.10 3.33 -13.99
C LEU A 181 1.53 2.89 -15.34
N ILE A 182 0.29 2.43 -15.34
CA ILE A 182 -0.44 2.07 -16.55
C ILE A 182 -1.56 3.10 -16.73
N LYS A 183 -1.65 3.69 -17.92
CA LYS A 183 -2.70 4.63 -18.31
C LYS A 183 -3.30 4.20 -19.63
N GLU A 184 -4.57 4.51 -19.85
CA GLU A 184 -5.23 4.31 -21.15
C GLU A 184 -5.57 5.66 -21.77
N ALA A 185 -5.28 5.83 -23.05
CA ALA A 185 -5.67 7.01 -23.79
C ALA A 185 -7.19 6.99 -24.04
N LEU A 186 -7.95 7.83 -23.34
CA LEU A 186 -9.42 7.89 -23.51
C LEU A 186 -9.86 8.50 -24.85
N LYS A 187 -8.94 9.19 -25.52
CA LYS A 187 -9.13 9.80 -26.84
C LYS A 187 -7.77 9.91 -27.51
N ASP A 188 -7.79 10.15 -28.83
CA ASP A 188 -6.59 10.44 -29.59
C ASP A 188 -5.84 11.62 -28.96
N VAL A 189 -4.57 11.41 -28.61
CA VAL A 189 -3.73 12.37 -27.90
C VAL A 189 -2.34 12.40 -28.50
N LYS A 190 -1.73 13.59 -28.55
CA LYS A 190 -0.35 13.76 -28.97
C LYS A 190 0.57 13.82 -27.74
N VAL A 191 1.53 12.90 -27.65
CA VAL A 191 2.53 12.85 -26.59
C VAL A 191 3.91 13.13 -27.21
N GLY A 192 4.41 14.35 -27.01
CA GLY A 192 5.61 14.82 -27.69
C GLY A 192 5.46 14.77 -29.22
N ARG A 193 6.20 13.87 -29.86
CA ARG A 193 6.13 13.64 -31.32
C ARG A 193 5.21 12.50 -31.73
N LEU A 194 4.69 11.73 -30.77
CA LEU A 194 3.87 10.55 -31.03
C LEU A 194 2.39 10.91 -31.03
N ASN A 195 1.65 10.38 -32.00
CA ASN A 195 0.19 10.37 -31.98
C ASN A 195 -0.27 9.04 -31.38
N VAL A 196 -1.02 9.10 -30.29
CA VAL A 196 -1.49 7.95 -29.52
C VAL A 196 -3.01 7.85 -29.70
N PRO A 197 -3.51 6.82 -30.38
CA PRO A 197 -4.96 6.63 -30.57
C PRO A 197 -5.69 6.30 -29.26
N ALA A 198 -6.98 6.58 -29.23
CA ALA A 198 -7.89 6.15 -28.17
C ALA A 198 -7.83 4.62 -27.94
N GLY A 199 -7.95 4.19 -26.69
CA GLY A 199 -7.83 2.79 -26.26
C GLY A 199 -6.39 2.28 -26.12
N THR A 200 -5.37 3.07 -26.49
CA THR A 200 -3.96 2.65 -26.34
C THR A 200 -3.54 2.67 -24.87
N GLN A 201 -3.00 1.57 -24.38
CA GLN A 201 -2.36 1.51 -23.06
C GLN A 201 -0.92 2.04 -23.11
N LEU A 202 -0.61 2.97 -22.22
CA LEU A 202 0.70 3.55 -22.02
C LEU A 202 1.29 3.02 -20.71
N TYR A 203 2.46 2.41 -20.82
CA TYR A 203 3.21 1.87 -19.69
C TYR A 203 4.38 2.81 -19.36
N LEU A 204 4.36 3.39 -18.16
CA LEU A 204 5.41 4.30 -17.67
C LEU A 204 6.23 3.57 -16.61
N SER A 205 7.49 3.27 -16.94
CA SER A 205 8.43 2.64 -16.00
C SER A 205 8.98 3.69 -15.03
N LEU A 206 8.43 3.73 -13.81
CA LEU A 206 8.93 4.61 -12.76
C LEU A 206 10.38 4.26 -12.38
N SER A 207 10.70 2.97 -12.35
CA SER A 207 12.06 2.50 -12.04
C SER A 207 13.11 2.97 -13.06
N ALA A 208 12.72 3.12 -14.33
CA ALA A 208 13.63 3.65 -15.35
C ALA A 208 13.81 5.16 -15.18
N VAL A 209 12.71 5.90 -15.00
CA VAL A 209 12.75 7.37 -14.80
C VAL A 209 13.54 7.74 -13.54
N HIS A 210 13.39 6.99 -12.45
CA HIS A 210 14.12 7.23 -11.21
C HIS A 210 15.63 6.93 -11.29
N ARG A 211 16.09 6.27 -12.36
CA ARG A 211 17.51 5.97 -12.62
C ARG A 211 18.04 6.62 -13.90
N ASP A 212 17.27 7.55 -14.47
CA ASP A 212 17.66 8.25 -15.68
C ASP A 212 18.85 9.16 -15.40
N ILE A 213 19.97 8.90 -16.09
CA ILE A 213 21.22 9.63 -15.89
C ILE A 213 21.16 11.08 -16.38
N ASP A 214 20.24 11.39 -17.30
CA ASP A 214 20.06 12.76 -17.80
C ASP A 214 19.28 13.60 -16.78
N ILE A 215 18.47 12.96 -15.92
CA ILE A 215 17.72 13.61 -14.84
C ILE A 215 18.54 13.64 -13.54
N TRP A 216 19.15 12.52 -13.15
CA TRP A 216 19.76 12.31 -11.84
C TRP A 216 21.31 12.33 -11.84
N GLY A 217 21.94 12.33 -13.02
CA GLY A 217 23.39 12.32 -13.18
C GLY A 217 24.03 10.93 -13.10
N ARG A 218 25.33 10.84 -13.44
CA ARG A 218 26.08 9.56 -13.56
C ARG A 218 26.51 8.93 -12.23
N ARG A 219 26.42 9.65 -11.10
CA ARG A 219 26.82 9.16 -9.76
C ARG A 219 25.59 8.76 -8.95
N CYS A 220 24.73 7.94 -9.55
CA CYS A 220 23.55 7.36 -8.93
C CYS A 220 23.68 5.85 -8.85
#